data_AF-A0A1V2PW17-F1
#
_entry.id   AF-A0A1V2PW17-F1
#
_cell.length_a   1.000
_cell.length_b   1.000
_cell.length_c   1.000
_cell.angle_alpha   90.00
_cell.angle_beta   90.00
_cell.angle_gamma   90.00
#
_symmetry.space_group_name_H-M   'P 1'
#
loop_
_entity.id
_entity.type
_entity.pdbx_description
1 polymer ?
#
loop_
_entity_poly.entity_id
_entity_poly.type
_entity_poly.pdbx_seq_one_letter_code
_entity_poly.pdbx_strand_id
1 'polypeptide(L)'
;MARHLPSAPSKVLDLAGGDGADALRLARRGHDVTVVDRSAEMLAEAERSFASAGLPVRVVRADLTDPAEDVGGEYDVVLVHNVIQYTADQVVGWLDGCAVLGHYGICTVTGYVADNARKHDPAFFADLERLELALADRMPYPLIARFFHLVVGR
;
A
#
# COMPACT_ATOMS: atom_id res chain seq x y z
N MET A 1 -8.72 0.54 -2.89
CA MET A 1 -7.98 -0.65 -2.39
C MET A 1 -8.77 -1.95 -2.48
N ALA A 2 -9.95 -2.07 -1.84
CA ALA A 2 -10.59 -3.39 -1.64
C ALA A 2 -10.86 -4.22 -2.90
N ARG A 3 -11.05 -3.59 -4.07
CA ARG A 3 -11.35 -4.31 -5.32
C ARG A 3 -10.15 -5.01 -5.97
N HIS A 4 -8.93 -4.59 -5.64
CA HIS A 4 -7.69 -5.02 -6.31
C HIS A 4 -6.80 -5.89 -5.41
N LEU A 5 -7.24 -6.10 -4.17
CA LEU A 5 -6.60 -7.02 -3.24
C LEU A 5 -7.18 -8.43 -3.43
N PRO A 6 -6.39 -9.49 -3.21
CA PRO A 6 -6.89 -10.85 -3.23
C PRO A 6 -8.07 -11.03 -2.27
N SER A 7 -9.09 -11.76 -2.70
CA SER A 7 -10.23 -12.12 -1.84
C SER A 7 -9.93 -13.27 -0.90
N ALA A 8 -8.85 -14.02 -1.16
CA ALA A 8 -8.36 -15.10 -0.31
C ALA A 8 -7.31 -14.57 0.69
N PRO A 9 -7.11 -15.25 1.84
CA PRO A 9 -5.96 -15.00 2.71
C PRO A 9 -4.64 -15.00 1.94
N SER A 10 -3.81 -14.00 2.20
CA SER A 10 -2.57 -13.72 1.46
C SER A 10 -1.51 -13.14 2.39
N LYS A 11 -0.24 -13.32 2.04
CA LYS A 11 0.91 -12.67 2.68
C LYS A 11 1.09 -11.27 2.13
N VAL A 12 1.02 -10.28 3.01
CA VAL A 12 1.08 -8.86 2.67
C VAL A 12 2.31 -8.22 3.31
N LEU A 13 3.12 -7.54 2.51
CA LEU A 13 4.18 -6.66 2.97
C LEU A 13 3.69 -5.20 2.88
N ASP A 14 3.65 -4.50 4.01
CA ASP A 14 3.29 -3.08 4.09
C ASP A 14 4.55 -2.24 4.29
N LEU A 15 5.10 -1.71 3.19
CA LEU A 15 6.32 -0.92 3.18
C LEU A 15 6.02 0.53 3.56
N ALA A 16 6.75 1.04 4.55
CA ALA A 16 6.48 2.31 5.22
C ALA A 16 5.07 2.36 5.83
N GLY A 17 4.65 1.22 6.38
CA GLY A 17 3.30 1.05 6.92
C GLY A 17 3.04 1.81 8.23
N GLY A 18 4.06 2.45 8.82
CA GLY A 18 3.90 3.34 9.97
C GLY A 18 3.20 2.69 11.16
N ASP A 19 2.07 3.26 11.57
CA ASP A 19 1.22 2.79 12.67
C ASP A 19 0.40 1.53 12.31
N GLY A 20 0.56 1.01 11.08
CA GLY A 20 -0.09 -0.21 10.62
C GLY A 20 -1.59 -0.08 10.41
N ALA A 21 -2.15 1.13 10.27
CA ALA A 21 -3.59 1.31 10.11
C ALA A 21 -4.16 0.57 8.89
N ASP A 22 -3.45 0.57 7.76
CA ASP A 22 -3.85 -0.17 6.56
C ASP A 22 -3.61 -1.67 6.71
N ALA A 23 -2.44 -2.08 7.20
CA ALA A 23 -2.17 -3.48 7.53
C ALA A 23 -3.21 -4.09 8.47
N LEU A 24 -3.67 -3.36 9.49
CA LEU A 24 -4.68 -3.84 10.45
C LEU A 24 -6.03 -4.11 9.77
N ARG A 25 -6.41 -3.29 8.78
CA ARG A 25 -7.63 -3.52 7.98
C ARG A 25 -7.50 -4.79 7.14
N LEU A 26 -6.31 -5.11 6.66
CA LEU A 26 -6.05 -6.35 5.92
C LEU A 26 -5.99 -7.57 6.84
N ALA A 27 -5.35 -7.48 8.00
CA ALA A 27 -5.35 -8.54 8.99
C ALA A 27 -6.77 -8.91 9.45
N ARG A 28 -7.64 -7.91 9.63
CA ARG A 28 -9.07 -8.13 9.93
C ARG A 28 -9.83 -8.89 8.83
N ARG A 29 -9.30 -8.94 7.60
CA ARG A 29 -9.83 -9.71 6.48
C ARG A 29 -9.17 -11.10 6.35
N GLY A 30 -8.28 -11.46 7.27
CA GLY A 30 -7.61 -12.76 7.31
C GLY A 30 -6.28 -12.81 6.56
N HIS A 31 -5.73 -11.67 6.13
CA HIS A 31 -4.39 -11.63 5.55
C HIS A 31 -3.30 -11.73 6.62
N ASP A 32 -2.18 -12.36 6.28
CA ASP A 32 -0.96 -12.38 7.10
C ASP A 32 -0.11 -11.16 6.75
N VAL A 33 0.09 -10.25 7.69
CA VAL A 33 0.64 -8.92 7.40
C VAL A 33 1.97 -8.70 8.10
N THR A 34 2.92 -8.16 7.35
CA THR A 34 4.21 -7.66 7.85
C THR A 34 4.28 -6.16 7.62
N VAL A 35 4.51 -5.39 8.68
CA VAL A 35 4.64 -3.92 8.63
C VAL A 35 6.12 -3.55 8.72
N VAL A 36 6.59 -2.74 7.77
CA VAL A 36 7.98 -2.27 7.72
C VAL A 36 8.01 -0.76 7.89
N ASP A 37 8.77 -0.25 8.86
CA ASP A 37 9.00 1.19 9.02
C ASP A 37 10.34 1.46 9.71
N ARG A 38 10.97 2.60 9.42
CA ARG A 38 12.23 3.00 10.08
C ARG A 38 12.00 3.49 11.52
N SER A 39 10.80 3.98 11.81
CA SER A 39 10.41 4.57 13.09
C SER A 39 10.00 3.50 14.09
N ALA A 40 10.87 3.26 15.08
CA ALA A 40 10.55 2.35 16.19
C ALA A 40 9.29 2.78 16.97
N GLU A 41 9.03 4.09 17.05
CA GLU A 41 7.84 4.64 17.71
C GLU A 41 6.56 4.24 16.97
N MET A 42 6.56 4.32 15.63
CA MET A 42 5.41 3.95 14.81
C MET A 42 5.17 2.44 14.84
N LEU A 43 6.23 1.64 14.79
CA LEU A 43 6.10 0.19 14.91
C LEU A 43 5.55 -0.24 16.28
N ALA A 44 5.96 0.43 17.36
CA ALA A 44 5.39 0.18 18.68
C ALA A 44 3.89 0.55 18.74
N GLU A 45 3.46 1.58 18.01
CA GLU A 45 2.03 1.92 17.87
C GLU A 45 1.28 0.87 17.04
N ALA A 46 1.89 0.35 15.98
CA ALA A 46 1.34 -0.75 15.20
C ALA A 46 1.12 -1.99 16.08
N GLU A 47 2.14 -2.42 16.84
CA GLU A 47 2.02 -3.54 17.77
C GLU A 47 0.88 -3.33 18.79
N ARG A 48 0.77 -2.13 19.38
CA ARG A 48 -0.34 -1.79 20.30
C ARG A 48 -1.71 -1.87 19.62
N SER A 49 -1.82 -1.37 18.40
CA SER A 49 -3.07 -1.38 17.62
C SER A 49 -3.51 -2.81 17.28
N PHE A 50 -2.58 -3.66 16.89
CA PHE A 50 -2.83 -5.08 16.59
C PHE A 50 -3.16 -5.89 17.85
N ALA A 51 -2.41 -5.68 18.93
CA ALA A 51 -2.69 -6.31 20.22
C ALA A 51 -4.09 -5.95 20.74
N SER A 52 -4.48 -4.68 20.62
CA SER A 52 -5.82 -4.21 21.00
C SER A 52 -6.93 -4.84 20.16
N ALA A 53 -6.64 -5.21 18.92
CA ALA A 53 -7.55 -5.92 18.03
C ALA A 53 -7.52 -7.45 18.21
N GLY A 54 -6.61 -7.99 19.03
CA GLY A 54 -6.41 -9.43 19.21
C GLY A 54 -5.85 -10.11 17.95
N LEU A 55 -5.12 -9.39 17.12
CA LEU A 55 -4.57 -9.89 15.85
C LEU A 55 -3.04 -9.96 15.89
N PRO A 56 -2.42 -10.95 15.24
CA PRO A 56 -0.97 -11.01 15.11
C PRO A 56 -0.48 -9.97 14.09
N VAL A 57 0.76 -9.51 14.28
CA VAL A 57 1.50 -8.73 13.30
C VAL A 57 2.99 -9.06 13.40
N ARG A 58 3.65 -9.12 12.26
CA ARG A 58 5.11 -9.05 12.20
C ARG A 58 5.49 -7.60 11.94
N VAL A 59 6.30 -7.00 12.80
CA VAL A 59 6.91 -5.69 12.55
C VAL A 59 8.38 -5.85 12.22
N VAL A 60 8.87 -5.09 11.24
CA VAL A 60 10.27 -5.07 10.83
C VAL A 60 10.73 -3.63 10.81
N ARG A 61 11.80 -3.33 11.56
CA ARG A 61 12.42 -2.02 11.54
C ARG A 61 13.52 -1.98 10.49
N ALA A 62 13.29 -1.26 9.39
CA ALA A 62 14.25 -1.14 8.30
C ALA A 62 14.24 0.27 7.69
N ASP A 63 15.38 0.69 7.13
CA ASP A 63 15.42 1.83 6.23
C ASP A 63 15.21 1.32 4.81
N LEU A 64 14.20 1.86 4.11
CA LEU A 64 13.84 1.43 2.76
C LEU A 64 14.80 1.97 1.68
N THR A 65 15.97 2.49 2.07
CA THR A 65 17.07 2.79 1.15
C THR A 65 17.77 1.53 0.66
N ASP A 66 17.88 0.50 1.49
CA ASP A 66 18.42 -0.83 1.14
C ASP A 66 17.78 -1.95 2.00
N PRO A 67 16.48 -2.22 1.82
CA PRO A 67 15.74 -3.08 2.75
C PRO A 67 15.83 -4.58 2.43
N ALA A 68 16.54 -4.99 1.36
CA ALA A 68 16.45 -6.34 0.81
C ALA A 68 16.75 -7.44 1.83
N GLU A 69 17.72 -7.23 2.73
CA GLU A 69 18.05 -8.19 3.80
C GLU A 69 16.96 -8.24 4.90
N ASP A 70 16.28 -7.13 5.16
CA ASP A 70 15.28 -7.00 6.23
C ASP A 70 13.89 -7.46 5.81
N VAL A 71 13.52 -7.24 4.54
CA VAL A 71 12.18 -7.54 4.00
C VAL A 71 12.14 -8.78 3.11
N GLY A 72 13.28 -9.43 2.88
CA GLY A 72 13.41 -10.63 2.07
C GLY A 72 12.39 -11.71 2.44
N GLY A 73 11.73 -12.27 1.41
CA GLY A 73 10.69 -13.27 1.58
C GLY A 73 9.67 -13.30 0.45
N GLU A 74 8.81 -14.31 0.49
CA GLU A 74 7.71 -14.48 -0.47
C GLU A 74 6.45 -13.79 0.03
N TYR A 75 5.90 -12.89 -0.79
CA TYR A 75 4.64 -12.20 -0.54
C TYR A 75 3.71 -12.35 -1.74
N ASP A 76 2.40 -12.20 -1.51
CA ASP A 76 1.38 -12.18 -2.57
C ASP A 76 0.97 -10.73 -2.90
N VAL A 77 1.15 -9.81 -1.95
CA VAL A 77 0.82 -8.39 -2.09
C VAL A 77 1.89 -7.55 -1.40
N VAL A 78 2.30 -6.48 -2.07
CA VAL A 78 3.17 -5.45 -1.48
C VAL A 78 2.46 -4.10 -1.57
N LEU A 79 2.23 -3.49 -0.41
CA LEU A 79 1.72 -2.12 -0.30
C LEU A 79 2.88 -1.15 -0.18
N VAL A 80 2.77 -0.02 -0.86
CA VAL A 80 3.74 1.08 -0.79
C VAL A 80 2.95 2.37 -0.60
N HIS A 81 2.58 2.63 0.65
CA HIS A 81 1.77 3.78 1.04
C HIS A 81 2.60 4.72 1.90
N ASN A 82 2.37 6.03 1.79
CA ASN A 82 3.07 7.09 2.55
C ASN A 82 4.57 7.31 2.29
N VAL A 83 5.15 6.74 1.24
CA VAL A 83 6.48 7.10 0.75
C VAL A 83 6.44 7.57 -0.70
N ILE A 84 6.99 8.77 -0.96
CA ILE A 84 6.97 9.42 -2.29
C ILE A 84 8.17 8.97 -3.14
N GLN A 85 9.14 8.27 -2.55
CA GLN A 85 10.50 8.14 -3.09
C GLN A 85 10.83 6.81 -3.77
N TYR A 86 9.88 5.88 -3.93
CA TYR A 86 10.14 4.56 -4.52
C TYR A 86 9.25 4.27 -5.71
N THR A 87 9.86 3.80 -6.79
CA THR A 87 9.17 3.28 -7.98
C THR A 87 8.82 1.81 -7.79
N ALA A 88 7.84 1.31 -8.56
CA ALA A 88 7.52 -0.11 -8.59
C ALA A 88 8.75 -0.97 -8.92
N ASP A 89 9.60 -0.54 -9.86
CA ASP A 89 10.80 -1.28 -10.27
C ASP A 89 11.82 -1.43 -9.13
N GLN A 90 12.01 -0.39 -8.31
CA GLN A 90 12.85 -0.47 -7.12
C GLN A 90 12.31 -1.48 -6.11
N VAL A 91 10.99 -1.44 -5.87
CA VAL A 91 10.32 -2.35 -4.93
C VAL A 91 10.41 -3.80 -5.41
N VAL A 92 10.19 -4.05 -6.70
CA VAL A 92 10.36 -5.39 -7.29
C VAL A 92 11.79 -5.90 -7.11
N GLY A 93 12.78 -5.02 -7.22
CA GLY A 93 14.18 -5.38 -6.97
C GLY A 93 14.48 -5.86 -5.54
N TRP A 94 13.58 -5.61 -4.58
CA TRP A 94 13.71 -6.09 -3.20
C TRP A 94 12.98 -7.42 -2.95
N LEU A 95 12.14 -7.87 -3.89
CA LEU A 95 11.30 -9.06 -3.74
C LEU A 95 11.95 -10.25 -4.44
N ASP A 96 12.58 -11.12 -3.66
CA ASP A 96 13.23 -12.31 -4.19
C ASP A 96 12.23 -13.29 -4.80
N GLY A 97 12.46 -13.66 -6.07
CA GLY A 97 11.70 -14.71 -6.75
C GLY A 97 10.22 -14.39 -7.02
N CYS A 98 9.85 -13.11 -6.99
CA CYS A 98 8.48 -12.66 -7.25
C CYS A 98 8.33 -12.00 -8.63
N ALA A 99 7.31 -12.37 -9.38
CA ALA A 99 6.83 -11.71 -10.59
C ALA A 99 5.67 -10.75 -10.26
N VAL A 100 5.62 -9.60 -10.93
CA VAL A 100 4.49 -8.65 -10.81
C VAL A 100 3.31 -9.17 -11.63
N LEU A 101 2.22 -9.51 -10.94
CA LEU A 101 0.95 -9.94 -11.53
C LEU A 101 0.00 -8.76 -11.76
N GLY A 102 0.17 -7.67 -11.02
CA GLY A 102 -0.59 -6.44 -11.20
C GLY A 102 0.05 -5.24 -10.50
N HIS A 103 -0.09 -4.07 -11.10
CA HIS A 103 0.36 -2.80 -10.53
C HIS A 103 -0.81 -1.81 -10.53
N TYR A 104 -1.16 -1.35 -9.33
CA TYR A 104 -2.31 -0.52 -9.10
C TYR A 104 -1.93 0.72 -8.30
N GLY A 105 -2.49 1.88 -8.63
CA GLY A 105 -2.12 3.15 -8.00
C GLY A 105 -3.31 4.07 -7.74
N ILE A 106 -3.21 4.91 -6.71
CA ILE A 106 -4.11 6.03 -6.48
C ILE A 106 -3.52 7.25 -7.18
N CYS A 107 -4.07 7.59 -8.35
CA CYS A 107 -3.76 8.82 -9.05
C CYS A 107 -4.73 9.91 -8.60
N THR A 108 -4.30 10.75 -7.65
CA THR A 108 -5.13 11.83 -7.11
C THR A 108 -5.18 13.01 -8.08
N VAL A 109 -6.26 13.12 -8.86
CA VAL A 109 -6.46 14.22 -9.82
C VAL A 109 -7.04 15.47 -9.13
N THR A 110 -7.63 15.33 -7.94
CA THR A 110 -8.19 16.48 -7.19
C THR A 110 -7.18 17.61 -6.97
N GLY A 111 -5.89 17.27 -6.86
CA GLY A 111 -4.80 18.25 -6.70
C GLY A 111 -4.65 19.20 -7.90
N TYR A 112 -5.10 18.80 -9.09
CA TYR A 112 -5.08 19.61 -10.30
C TYR A 112 -6.36 20.44 -10.52
N VAL A 113 -7.38 20.23 -9.69
CA VAL A 113 -8.61 21.04 -9.74
C VAL A 113 -8.34 22.34 -8.98
N ALA A 114 -8.16 23.43 -9.70
CA ALA A 114 -7.85 24.74 -9.11
C ALA A 114 -9.06 25.34 -8.36
N ASP A 115 -10.27 25.03 -8.80
CA ASP A 115 -11.51 25.52 -8.17
C ASP A 115 -11.85 24.67 -6.93
N ASN A 116 -11.61 25.24 -5.75
CA ASN A 116 -11.92 24.56 -4.48
C ASN A 116 -13.42 24.42 -4.21
N ALA A 117 -14.28 25.31 -4.73
CA ALA A 117 -15.72 25.21 -4.48
C ALA A 117 -16.28 23.93 -5.13
N ARG A 118 -15.80 23.61 -6.34
CA ARG A 118 -16.18 22.37 -7.05
C ARG A 118 -15.80 21.10 -6.30
N LYS A 119 -14.73 21.11 -5.50
CA LYS A 119 -14.32 19.93 -4.70
C LYS A 119 -15.35 19.56 -3.63
N HIS A 120 -16.23 20.49 -3.26
CA HIS A 120 -17.31 20.26 -2.30
C HIS A 120 -18.66 19.95 -2.96
N ASP A 121 -18.75 20.00 -4.29
CA ASP A 121 -19.95 19.55 -5.02
C ASP A 121 -20.02 18.02 -5.01
N PRO A 122 -21.08 17.41 -4.45
CA PRO A 122 -21.22 15.95 -4.37
C PRO A 122 -21.23 15.25 -5.73
N ALA A 123 -21.83 15.85 -6.76
CA ALA A 123 -21.89 15.25 -8.09
C ALA A 123 -20.50 15.25 -8.74
N PHE A 124 -19.80 16.38 -8.63
CA PHE A 124 -18.42 16.48 -9.10
C PHE A 124 -17.50 15.51 -8.35
N PHE A 125 -17.64 15.40 -7.03
CA PHE A 125 -16.85 14.49 -6.23
C PHE A 125 -17.09 13.02 -6.64
N ALA A 126 -18.34 12.62 -6.88
CA ALA A 126 -18.66 11.27 -7.34
C ALA A 126 -18.08 10.99 -8.74
N ASP A 127 -18.08 11.97 -9.64
CA ASP A 127 -17.45 11.85 -10.96
C ASP A 127 -15.93 11.72 -10.87
N LEU A 128 -15.32 12.52 -9.98
CA LEU A 128 -13.90 12.47 -9.70
C LEU A 128 -13.49 11.13 -9.09
N GLU A 129 -14.26 10.60 -8.14
CA GLU A 129 -14.04 9.28 -7.57
C GLU A 129 -14.08 8.20 -8.66
N ARG A 130 -15.10 8.22 -9.53
CA ARG A 130 -15.18 7.26 -10.65
C ARG A 130 -13.98 7.37 -11.60
N LEU A 131 -13.51 8.59 -11.87
CA LEU A 131 -12.31 8.81 -12.67
C LEU A 131 -11.06 8.23 -11.97
N GLU A 132 -10.79 8.63 -10.73
CA GLU A 132 -9.61 8.17 -9.97
C GLU A 132 -9.59 6.64 -9.81
N LEU A 133 -10.77 6.03 -9.63
CA LEU A 133 -10.93 4.60 -9.67
C LEU A 133 -10.58 4.04 -11.06
N ALA A 134 -11.07 4.59 -12.16
CA ALA A 134 -10.76 4.11 -13.52
C ALA A 134 -9.30 4.30 -13.94
N LEU A 135 -8.56 5.23 -13.31
CA LEU A 135 -7.14 5.42 -13.57
C LEU A 135 -6.26 4.39 -12.84
N ALA A 136 -6.78 3.71 -11.82
CA ALA A 136 -5.95 3.01 -10.87
C ALA A 136 -5.19 1.79 -11.42
N ASP A 137 -5.62 1.21 -12.53
CA ASP A 137 -4.96 0.09 -13.24
C ASP A 137 -4.62 0.42 -14.70
N ARG A 138 -4.79 1.69 -15.10
CA ARG A 138 -4.61 2.11 -16.48
C ARG A 138 -3.24 2.75 -16.67
N MET A 139 -2.38 2.15 -17.49
CA MET A 139 -1.12 2.79 -17.84
C MET A 139 -1.35 4.15 -18.57
N PRO A 140 -0.53 5.18 -18.30
CA PRO A 140 0.66 5.19 -17.43
C PRO A 140 0.38 5.59 -15.96
N TYR A 141 -0.89 5.71 -15.55
CA TYR A 141 -1.25 6.36 -14.29
C TYR A 141 -0.70 5.69 -13.01
N PRO A 142 -0.56 4.34 -12.92
CA PRO A 142 0.16 3.72 -11.81
C PRO A 142 1.59 4.23 -11.62
N LEU A 143 2.30 4.61 -12.70
CA LEU A 143 3.69 5.11 -12.60
C LEU A 143 3.82 6.48 -11.93
N ILE A 144 2.73 7.26 -11.91
CA ILE A 144 2.68 8.60 -11.30
C ILE A 144 1.74 8.63 -10.09
N ALA A 145 1.30 7.47 -9.63
CA ALA A 145 0.43 7.37 -8.47
C ALA A 145 1.19 7.74 -7.21
N ARG A 146 0.52 8.46 -6.30
CA ARG A 146 1.11 8.85 -5.01
C ARG A 146 1.21 7.66 -4.05
N PHE A 147 0.29 6.71 -4.19
CA PHE A 147 0.23 5.48 -3.44
C PHE A 147 0.01 4.36 -4.43
N PHE A 148 0.75 3.26 -4.31
CA PHE A 148 0.56 2.11 -5.18
C PHE A 148 0.69 0.80 -4.41
N HIS A 149 0.14 -0.25 -4.98
CA HIS A 149 0.37 -1.62 -4.53
C HIS A 149 0.67 -2.51 -5.72
N LEU A 150 1.47 -3.53 -5.44
CA LEU A 150 1.80 -4.59 -6.36
C LEU A 150 1.13 -5.86 -5.88
N VAL A 151 0.44 -6.54 -6.79
CA VAL A 151 0.10 -7.95 -6.61
C VAL A 151 1.22 -8.74 -7.25
N VAL A 152 1.81 -9.63 -6.47
CA VAL A 152 2.99 -10.41 -6.84
C VAL A 152 2.72 -11.89 -6.65
N GLY A 153 3.47 -12.73 -7.37
CA GLY A 153 3.41 -14.18 -7.21
C GLY A 153 4.66 -14.83 -7.79
N ARG A 154 4.77 -16.15 -7.72
CA ARG A 154 5.85 -16.90 -8.37
C ARG A 154 5.63 -17.13 -9.85
#